data_AF-A0AAV2HYE3-F1
#
_entry.id   AF-A0AAV2HYE3-F1
#
_cell.length_a   1.000
_cell.length_b   1.000
_cell.length_c   1.000
_cell.angle_alpha   90.00
_cell.angle_beta   90.00
_cell.angle_gamma   90.00
#
_symmetry.space_group_name_H-M   'P 1'
#
loop_
_entity.id
_entity.type
_entity.pdbx_description
1 polymer ?
#
loop_
_entity_poly.entity_id
_entity_poly.type
_entity_poly.pdbx_seq_one_letter_code
_entity_poly.pdbx_strand_id
1 'polypeptide(L)'
;MYDKQNVPEVVKHICEELRLPSKFCQLVSADRSVCIVNDDWLKSLHRGHITSLSGADTIDTCKAERYLSRSCDKVPQPWVRMTIKAIAKSDELFEELPGNYLQKQWACGSLYEFM
;
A
#
# COMPACT_ATOMS: atom_id res chain seq x y z
N MET A 1 21.72 2.52 -14.29
CA MET A 1 22.34 2.45 -12.96
C MET A 1 21.24 2.76 -11.96
N TYR A 2 20.81 1.79 -11.15
CA TYR A 2 19.75 2.03 -10.16
C TYR A 2 20.39 2.64 -8.92
N ASP A 3 20.05 3.90 -8.67
CA ASP A 3 20.51 4.67 -7.52
C ASP A 3 19.99 4.03 -6.23
N LYS A 4 20.91 3.60 -5.37
CA LYS A 4 20.64 2.78 -4.18
C LYS A 4 20.38 3.60 -2.92
N GLN A 5 20.21 4.92 -2.98
CA GLN A 5 20.33 5.77 -1.79
C GLN A 5 19.16 6.66 -1.41
N ASN A 6 18.05 6.69 -2.14
CA ASN A 6 16.86 7.42 -1.68
C ASN A 6 15.59 6.59 -1.85
N VAL A 7 15.15 5.96 -0.75
CA VAL A 7 13.78 5.45 -0.66
C VAL A 7 12.85 6.66 -0.90
N PRO A 8 11.96 6.61 -1.91
CA PRO A 8 11.06 7.71 -2.20
C PRO A 8 10.28 8.13 -0.95
N GLU A 9 10.11 9.44 -0.75
CA GLU A 9 9.46 10.00 0.45
C GLU A 9 8.06 9.41 0.69
N VAL A 10 7.31 9.18 -0.39
CA VAL A 10 6.02 8.48 -0.36
C VAL A 10 6.12 7.08 0.25
N VAL A 11 7.16 6.31 -0.09
CA VAL A 11 7.37 4.97 0.49
C VAL A 11 7.71 5.08 1.97
N LYS A 12 8.50 6.09 2.38
CA LYS A 12 8.79 6.32 3.80
C LYS A 12 7.52 6.60 4.59
N HIS A 13 6.69 7.54 4.13
CA HIS A 13 5.41 7.84 4.76
C HIS A 13 4.49 6.63 4.82
N ILE A 14 4.39 5.86 3.74
CA ILE A 14 3.59 4.61 3.74
C ILE A 14 4.11 3.62 4.77
N CYS A 15 5.43 3.43 4.87
CA CYS A 15 6.02 2.52 5.85
C CYS A 15 5.79 2.97 7.29
N GLU A 16 5.86 4.27 7.55
CA GLU A 16 5.65 4.87 8.88
C GLU A 16 4.18 4.80 9.29
N GLU A 17 3.28 5.32 8.46
CA GLU A 17 1.84 5.37 8.73
C GLU A 17 1.24 3.98 8.86
N LEU A 18 1.62 3.05 7.97
CA LEU A 18 1.06 1.70 7.93
C LEU A 18 1.87 0.68 8.75
N ARG A 19 2.96 1.11 9.39
CA ARG A 19 3.88 0.24 10.17
C ARG A 19 4.36 -0.96 9.36
N LEU A 20 4.69 -0.73 8.10
CA LEU A 20 5.17 -1.74 7.17
C LEU A 20 6.70 -1.67 7.03
N PRO A 21 7.40 -2.82 7.01
CA PRO A 21 8.81 -2.83 6.67
C PRO A 21 9.02 -2.43 5.20
N SER A 22 10.04 -1.63 4.93
CA SER A 22 10.32 -1.08 3.59
C SER A 22 10.52 -2.15 2.51
N LYS A 23 11.05 -3.34 2.88
CA LYS A 23 11.20 -4.48 1.96
C LYS A 23 9.87 -5.00 1.40
N PHE A 24 8.75 -4.69 2.04
CA PHE A 24 7.41 -5.07 1.58
C PHE A 24 6.73 -3.97 0.77
N CYS A 25 7.43 -2.90 0.41
CA CYS A 25 6.89 -1.78 -0.34
C CYS A 25 7.68 -1.57 -1.63
N GLN A 26 6.99 -1.38 -2.74
CA GLN A 26 7.57 -1.04 -4.04
C GLN A 26 6.81 0.11 -4.68
N LEU A 27 7.52 1.20 -4.98
CA LEU A 27 6.94 2.33 -5.70
C LEU A 27 6.58 1.93 -7.14
N VAL A 28 5.38 2.30 -7.58
CA VAL A 28 4.84 2.03 -8.92
C VAL A 28 4.69 3.31 -9.74
N SER A 29 4.28 4.41 -9.09
CA SER A 29 4.18 5.76 -9.65
C SER A 29 4.53 6.78 -8.57
N ALA A 30 4.57 8.08 -8.91
CA ALA A 30 4.88 9.15 -7.96
C ALA A 30 4.02 9.11 -6.68
N ASP A 31 2.75 8.68 -6.80
CA ASP A 31 1.75 8.66 -5.75
C ASP A 31 1.28 7.25 -5.34
N ARG A 32 1.83 6.18 -5.94
CA ARG A 32 1.35 4.80 -5.68
C ARG A 32 2.48 3.84 -5.35
N SER A 33 2.24 3.03 -4.34
CA SER A 33 3.08 1.91 -3.93
C SER A 33 2.29 0.61 -3.93
N VAL A 34 2.92 -0.48 -4.31
CA VAL A 34 2.41 -1.83 -4.07
C VAL A 34 3.05 -2.34 -2.81
N CYS A 35 2.24 -2.93 -1.94
CA CYS A 35 2.65 -3.43 -0.64
C CYS A 35 2.22 -4.89 -0.47
N ILE A 36 3.04 -5.67 0.23
CA ILE A 36 2.66 -7.01 0.69
C ILE A 36 2.31 -6.92 2.17
N VAL A 37 1.10 -7.35 2.50
CA VAL A 37 0.59 -7.45 3.87
C VAL A 37 0.06 -8.85 4.11
N ASN A 38 -0.37 -9.17 5.32
CA ASN A 38 -1.04 -10.43 5.61
C ASN A 38 -2.51 -10.18 5.98
N ASP A 39 -3.30 -11.26 5.94
CA ASP A 39 -4.74 -11.21 6.25
C ASP A 39 -5.04 -10.62 7.63
N ASP A 40 -4.18 -10.86 8.62
CA ASP A 40 -4.40 -10.37 9.99
C ASP A 40 -4.18 -8.87 10.12
N TRP A 41 -3.16 -8.34 9.44
CA TRP A 41 -2.94 -6.90 9.31
C TRP A 41 -4.13 -6.23 8.61
N LEU A 42 -4.64 -6.84 7.54
CA LEU A 42 -5.82 -6.34 6.82
C LEU A 42 -7.07 -6.33 7.70
N LYS A 43 -7.29 -7.39 8.49
CA LYS A 43 -8.40 -7.43 9.47
C LYS A 43 -8.26 -6.35 10.55
N SER A 44 -7.05 -6.07 11.03
CA SER A 44 -6.79 -4.98 11.97
C SER A 44 -7.12 -3.64 11.35
N LEU A 45 -6.69 -3.40 10.11
CA LEU A 45 -7.01 -2.19 9.36
C LEU A 45 -8.52 -1.99 9.22
N HIS A 46 -9.25 -3.05 8.86
CA HIS A 46 -10.72 -3.01 8.76
C HIS A 46 -11.41 -2.66 10.09
N ARG A 47 -10.76 -2.89 11.23
CA ARG A 47 -11.24 -2.50 12.57
C ARG A 47 -10.82 -1.08 12.96
N GLY A 48 -10.16 -0.33 12.08
CA GLY A 48 -9.64 1.01 12.35
C GLY A 48 -8.32 1.02 13.13
N HIS A 49 -7.59 -0.10 13.13
CA HIS A 49 -6.33 -0.21 13.87
C HIS A 49 -5.16 -0.58 12.96
N ILE A 50 -4.13 0.26 12.94
CA ILE A 50 -2.88 -0.05 12.24
C ILE A 50 -1.93 -0.74 13.21
N THR A 51 -1.67 -2.02 12.94
CA THR A 51 -0.72 -2.84 13.70
C THR A 51 0.55 -3.06 12.90
N SER A 52 1.63 -3.47 13.56
CA SER A 52 2.83 -3.92 12.83
C SER A 52 2.52 -5.23 12.08
N LEU A 53 3.19 -5.43 10.94
CA LEU A 53 3.02 -6.63 10.12
C LEU A 53 3.58 -7.87 10.85
N SER A 54 2.72 -8.83 11.20
CA SER A 54 3.12 -10.08 11.83
C SER A 54 3.81 -11.04 10.84
N GLY A 55 4.77 -11.83 11.32
CA GLY A 55 5.46 -12.81 10.46
C GLY A 55 6.34 -12.21 9.36
N ALA A 56 6.68 -10.92 9.44
CA ALA A 56 7.56 -10.21 8.51
C ALA A 56 8.94 -10.89 8.33
N ASP A 57 9.39 -11.67 9.31
CA ASP A 57 10.65 -12.41 9.27
C ASP A 57 10.60 -13.67 8.39
N THR A 58 9.39 -14.16 8.08
CA THR A 58 9.21 -15.36 7.25
C THR A 58 9.44 -15.10 5.76
N ILE A 59 9.37 -13.84 5.33
CA ILE A 59 9.64 -13.40 3.96
C ILE A 59 10.99 -12.68 3.94
N ASP A 60 11.96 -13.29 3.26
CA ASP A 60 13.22 -12.66 2.91
C ASP A 60 13.04 -11.59 1.81
N THR A 61 14.04 -10.74 1.65
CA THR A 61 14.00 -9.64 0.67
C THR A 61 13.77 -10.12 -0.76
N CYS A 62 14.41 -11.22 -1.18
CA CYS A 62 14.28 -11.77 -2.53
C CYS A 62 12.85 -12.26 -2.81
N LYS A 63 12.21 -12.90 -1.83
CA LYS A 63 10.81 -13.32 -1.93
C LYS A 63 9.87 -12.12 -1.95
N ALA A 64 10.12 -11.10 -1.12
CA ALA A 64 9.32 -9.89 -1.12
C ALA A 64 9.36 -9.19 -2.49
N GLU A 65 10.56 -9.02 -3.08
CA GLU A 65 10.73 -8.47 -4.43
C GLU A 65 9.99 -9.29 -5.49
N ARG A 66 10.03 -10.62 -5.40
CA ARG A 66 9.27 -11.50 -6.31
C ARG A 66 7.77 -11.28 -6.19
N TYR A 67 7.24 -11.16 -4.97
CA TYR A 67 5.79 -10.94 -4.76
C TYR A 67 5.34 -9.53 -5.18
N LEU A 68 6.20 -8.54 -5.02
CA LEU A 68 5.97 -7.15 -5.45
C LEU A 68 6.06 -6.98 -6.97
N SER A 69 6.77 -7.89 -7.67
CA SER A 69 6.87 -7.87 -9.13
C SER A 69 5.51 -7.93 -9.81
N ARG A 70 5.34 -7.12 -10.85
CA ARG A 70 4.15 -7.14 -11.73
C ARG A 70 3.95 -8.50 -12.42
N SER A 71 5.02 -9.25 -12.62
CA SER A 71 4.98 -10.59 -13.23
C SER A 71 4.54 -11.69 -12.27
N CYS A 72 4.34 -11.37 -10.98
CA CYS A 72 3.82 -12.32 -10.02
C CYS A 72 2.29 -12.31 -10.05
N ASP A 73 1.70 -13.39 -10.55
CA ASP A 73 0.25 -13.52 -10.68
C ASP A 73 -0.43 -13.86 -9.35
N LYS A 74 0.27 -14.60 -8.48
CA LYS A 74 -0.29 -15.11 -7.22
C LYS A 74 0.71 -14.97 -6.08
N VAL A 75 0.28 -14.31 -5.02
CA VAL A 75 0.98 -14.26 -3.74
C VAL A 75 0.39 -15.37 -2.86
N PRO A 76 1.22 -16.21 -2.22
CA PRO A 76 0.72 -17.32 -1.40
C PRO A 76 0.06 -16.81 -0.12
N GLN A 77 -1.01 -17.49 0.31
CA GLN A 77 -1.62 -17.23 1.62
C GLN A 77 -0.60 -17.43 2.76
N PRO A 78 -0.69 -16.66 3.86
CA PRO A 78 -1.71 -15.65 4.18
C PRO A 78 -1.39 -14.25 3.65
N TRP A 79 -0.49 -14.14 2.67
CA TRP A 79 0.00 -12.86 2.16
C TRP A 79 -0.87 -12.33 1.04
N VAL A 80 -1.05 -11.01 1.06
CA VAL A 80 -1.93 -10.26 0.16
C VAL A 80 -1.13 -9.12 -0.44
N ARG A 81 -1.24 -8.96 -1.77
CA ARG A 81 -0.70 -7.81 -2.48
C ARG A 81 -1.75 -6.72 -2.58
N MET A 82 -1.44 -5.54 -2.07
CA MET A 82 -2.34 -4.38 -2.12
C MET A 82 -1.66 -3.19 -2.79
N THR A 83 -2.45 -2.30 -3.38
CA THR A 83 -1.96 -1.04 -3.94
C THR A 83 -2.42 0.11 -3.06
N ILE A 84 -1.50 0.98 -2.70
CA ILE A 84 -1.69 2.11 -1.81
C ILE A 84 -1.43 3.37 -2.63
N LYS A 85 -2.43 4.25 -2.65
CA LYS A 85 -2.31 5.58 -3.28
C LYS A 85 -2.14 6.61 -2.17
N ALA A 86 -1.01 7.27 -2.13
CA ALA A 86 -0.80 8.42 -1.28
C ALA A 86 -1.53 9.62 -1.89
N ILE A 87 -2.44 10.20 -1.13
CA ILE A 87 -3.16 11.41 -1.50
C ILE A 87 -2.65 12.50 -0.57
N ALA A 88 -2.09 13.58 -1.13
CA ALA A 88 -1.71 14.73 -0.34
C ALA A 88 -2.97 15.32 0.29
N LYS A 89 -2.94 15.52 1.61
CA LYS A 89 -4.01 16.23 2.30
C LYS A 89 -4.00 17.68 1.79
N SER A 90 -5.07 18.09 1.13
CA SER A 90 -5.32 19.50 0.83
C SER A 90 -6.14 20.07 1.99
N ASP A 91 -5.73 21.22 2.52
CA ASP A 91 -6.54 21.98 3.49
C ASP A 91 -7.69 22.73 2.80
N GLU A 92 -7.87 22.54 1.48
CA GLU A 92 -9.05 23.00 0.77
C GLU A 92 -10.27 22.22 1.26
N LEU A 93 -11.13 22.92 1.99
CA LEU A 93 -12.50 22.48 2.25
C LEU A 93 -13.25 22.49 0.92
N PHE A 94 -13.44 21.32 0.33
CA PHE A 94 -14.34 21.19 -0.81
C PHE A 94 -15.78 21.28 -0.30
N GLU A 95 -16.46 22.40 -0.58
CA GLU A 95 -17.89 22.56 -0.27
C GLU A 95 -18.77 21.57 -1.06
N GLU A 96 -18.31 21.16 -2.25
CA GLU A 96 -18.91 20.10 -3.07
C GLU A 96 -17.82 19.30 -3.82
N LEU A 97 -18.05 18.00 -4.03
CA LEU A 97 -17.18 17.16 -4.85
C LEU A 97 -17.15 17.70 -6.30
N PRO A 98 -15.98 17.97 -6.92
CA PRO A 98 -15.92 18.51 -8.26
C PRO A 98 -16.57 17.55 -9.27
N GLY A 99 -17.66 18.00 -9.90
CA GLY A 99 -18.64 17.21 -10.65
C GLY A 99 -18.18 16.51 -11.93
N ASN A 100 -16.87 16.24 -12.11
CA ASN A 100 -16.31 15.65 -13.32
C ASN A 100 -15.40 14.43 -13.06
N TYR A 101 -15.73 13.57 -12.10
CA TYR A 101 -15.10 12.25 -11.97
C TYR A 101 -16.13 11.12 -11.97
N LEU A 102 -16.69 10.84 -13.14
CA LEU A 102 -17.14 9.48 -13.42
C LEU A 102 -15.91 8.66 -13.82
N GLN A 103 -15.42 7.82 -12.92
CA GLN A 103 -14.83 6.55 -13.35
C GLN A 103 -15.34 5.41 -12.47
N LYS A 104 -16.42 4.78 -12.93
CA LYS A 104 -16.70 3.37 -12.62
C LYS A 104 -15.51 2.56 -13.13
N GLN A 105 -14.73 1.96 -12.23
CA GLN A 105 -14.14 0.65 -12.49
C GLN A 105 -14.09 -0.14 -11.19
N TRP A 106 -14.88 -1.22 -11.19
CA TRP A 106 -14.99 -2.20 -10.13
C TRP A 106 -13.91 -3.25 -10.34
N ALA A 107 -13.06 -3.44 -9.34
CA ALA A 107 -12.37 -4.70 -9.08
C ALA A 107 -12.17 -4.79 -7.56
N CYS A 108 -13.12 -5.49 -6.93
CA CYS A 108 -13.12 -6.02 -5.56
C CYS A 108 -12.22 -5.38 -4.47
N GLY A 109 -12.86 -4.76 -3.48
CA GLY A 109 -12.36 -4.73 -2.10
C GLY A 109 -12.08 -3.34 -1.52
N SER A 110 -13.13 -2.74 -0.96
CA SER A 110 -13.16 -1.72 0.11
C SER A 110 -12.32 -0.44 -0.08
N LEU A 111 -13.02 0.65 -0.40
CA LEU A 111 -12.57 2.03 -0.17
C LEU A 111 -12.75 2.35 1.33
N TYR A 112 -11.69 2.73 2.02
CA TYR A 112 -11.76 3.33 3.35
C TYR A 112 -11.42 4.82 3.21
N GLU A 113 -12.43 5.67 3.38
CA GLU A 113 -12.24 7.10 3.70
C GLU A 113 -12.16 7.23 5.22
N PHE A 114 -11.11 7.84 5.72
CA PHE A 114 -11.01 8.26 7.12
C PHE A 114 -11.39 9.75 7.17
N MET A 115 -12.47 10.05 7.88
CA MET A 115 -12.76 11.42 8.36
C MET A 115 -11.81 11.79 9.50
#